data_AF-A0A321LJG0-F1
#
_entry.id   AF-A0A321LJG0-F1
#
_cell.length_a   1.000
_cell.length_b   1.000
_cell.length_c   1.000
_cell.angle_alpha   90.00
_cell.angle_beta   90.00
_cell.angle_gamma   90.00
#
_symmetry.space_group_name_H-M   'P 1'
#
loop_
_entity.id
_entity.type
_entity.pdbx_description
1 polymer ?
#
loop_
_entity_poly.entity_id
_entity_poly.type
_entity_poly.pdbx_seq_one_letter_code
_entity_poly.pdbx_strand_id
1 'polypeptide(L)'
;MSPATHFLAGWLLANTTALERRERALVVCAAILPDVDGLGFIPELLTRNSAHPVLWFSQYHHALHTLLFALIVTTAAFFLARQRWKTALLVFLSFHLHLFCDVIGARGPDGYQWPIPYLFPFSNSLQLTWHGQWALNAWPNILMTVVLIFFTLWLAWKTGRSPLEFVSEKANAVFIRTVRARFSASS
;
A
#
# COMPACT_ATOMS: atom_id res chain seq x y z
N MET A 1 4.63 -3.37 -6.88
CA MET A 1 4.20 -2.03 -7.33
C MET A 1 4.89 -0.98 -6.45
N SER A 2 4.80 0.32 -6.73
CA SER A 2 5.46 1.31 -5.84
C SER A 2 4.67 1.51 -4.54
N PRO A 3 5.34 1.77 -3.39
CA PRO A 3 4.66 2.06 -2.13
C PRO A 3 3.70 3.26 -2.20
N ALA A 4 4.02 4.26 -3.04
CA ALA A 4 3.15 5.41 -3.27
C ALA A 4 1.84 5.00 -3.96
N THR A 5 1.90 4.07 -4.90
CA THR A 5 0.72 3.54 -5.59
C THR A 5 -0.16 2.74 -4.62
N HIS A 6 0.45 1.91 -3.78
CA HIS A 6 -0.24 1.17 -2.72
C HIS A 6 -0.94 2.10 -1.72
N PHE A 7 -0.24 3.15 -1.29
CA PHE A 7 -0.81 4.19 -0.42
C PHE A 7 -2.06 4.84 -1.01
N LEU A 8 -2.01 5.26 -2.29
CA LEU A 8 -3.15 5.89 -2.96
C LEU A 8 -4.33 4.92 -3.11
N ALA A 9 -4.06 3.65 -3.47
CA ALA A 9 -5.07 2.61 -3.58
C ALA A 9 -5.77 2.36 -2.23
N GLY A 10 -4.99 2.20 -1.15
CA GLY A 10 -5.50 2.07 0.22
C GLY A 10 -6.30 3.29 0.67
N TRP A 11 -5.86 4.51 0.33
CA TRP A 11 -6.57 5.74 0.67
C TRP A 11 -7.92 5.86 -0.03
N LEU A 12 -7.99 5.51 -1.31
CA LEU A 12 -9.27 5.46 -2.03
C LEU A 12 -10.20 4.41 -1.43
N LEU A 13 -9.70 3.20 -1.15
CA LEU A 13 -10.48 2.15 -0.49
C LEU A 13 -11.03 2.61 0.86
N ALA A 14 -10.21 3.27 1.68
CA ALA A 14 -10.60 3.82 2.99
C ALA A 14 -11.74 4.85 2.91
N ASN A 15 -11.94 5.48 1.75
CA ASN A 15 -12.99 6.48 1.54
C ASN A 15 -14.23 5.93 0.80
N THR A 16 -14.30 4.63 0.54
CA THR A 16 -15.49 3.98 -0.05
C THR A 16 -16.67 3.91 0.91
N THR A 17 -16.43 4.04 2.22
CA THR A 17 -17.47 3.98 3.26
C THR A 17 -17.26 5.07 4.31
N ALA A 18 -18.29 5.30 5.14
CA ALA A 18 -18.21 6.23 6.26
C ALA A 18 -17.33 5.65 7.39
N LEU A 19 -16.10 6.15 7.48
CA LEU A 19 -15.11 5.87 8.53
C LEU A 19 -14.66 7.15 9.22
N GLU A 20 -14.27 7.06 10.49
CA GLU A 20 -13.54 8.12 11.17
C GLU A 20 -12.11 8.23 10.63
N ARG A 21 -11.45 9.38 10.85
CA ARG A 21 -10.06 9.63 10.36
C ARG A 21 -9.08 8.55 10.82
N ARG A 22 -9.22 8.11 12.06
CA ARG A 22 -8.38 7.05 12.63
C ARG A 22 -8.56 5.71 11.93
N GLU A 23 -9.79 5.36 11.57
CA GLU A 23 -10.10 4.11 10.90
C GLU A 23 -9.64 4.13 9.45
N ARG A 24 -9.73 5.29 8.77
CA ARG A 24 -9.11 5.48 7.46
C ARG A 24 -7.60 5.31 7.52
N ALA A 25 -6.95 5.85 8.56
CA ALA A 25 -5.51 5.67 8.75
C ALA A 25 -5.15 4.19 8.91
N LEU A 26 -5.92 3.41 9.68
CA LEU A 26 -5.70 1.95 9.80
C LEU A 26 -5.77 1.23 8.45
N VAL A 27 -6.79 1.54 7.63
CA VAL A 27 -6.93 0.97 6.28
C VAL A 27 -5.75 1.34 5.39
N VAL A 28 -5.33 2.60 5.40
CA VAL A 28 -4.18 3.08 4.61
C VAL A 28 -2.87 2.45 5.08
N CYS A 29 -2.65 2.34 6.39
CA CYS A 29 -1.47 1.66 6.93
C CYS A 29 -1.39 0.21 6.44
N ALA A 30 -2.50 -0.51 6.41
CA ALA A 30 -2.53 -1.88 5.91
C ALA A 30 -2.14 -2.00 4.43
N ALA A 31 -2.29 -0.94 3.64
CA ALA A 31 -1.86 -0.91 2.24
C ALA A 31 -0.34 -0.75 2.07
N ILE A 32 0.38 -0.23 3.07
CA ILE A 32 1.82 0.09 2.94
C ILE A 32 2.70 -0.66 3.94
N LEU A 33 2.12 -1.28 4.96
CA LEU A 33 2.87 -2.05 5.96
C LEU A 33 3.71 -3.19 5.37
N PRO A 34 3.26 -3.93 4.33
CA PRO A 34 4.12 -4.96 3.74
C PRO A 34 5.40 -4.39 3.14
N ASP A 35 5.35 -3.21 2.51
CA ASP A 35 6.52 -2.55 1.88
C ASP A 35 7.66 -2.23 2.88
N VAL A 36 7.39 -2.27 4.19
CA VAL A 36 8.41 -2.02 5.23
C VAL A 36 9.56 -3.02 5.16
N ASP A 37 9.31 -4.26 4.73
CA ASP A 37 10.38 -5.24 4.54
C ASP A 37 11.34 -4.87 3.39
N GLY A 38 10.89 -4.04 2.44
CA GLY A 38 11.71 -3.46 1.39
C GLY A 38 12.80 -2.51 1.90
N LEU A 39 12.64 -1.96 3.11
CA LEU A 39 13.71 -1.16 3.75
C LEU A 39 14.97 -1.97 4.04
N GLY A 40 14.87 -3.31 4.08
CA GLY A 40 16.02 -4.21 4.16
C GLY A 40 17.06 -3.99 3.05
N PHE A 41 16.68 -3.35 1.94
CA PHE A 41 17.60 -3.04 0.85
C PHE A 41 18.69 -2.05 1.27
N ILE A 42 18.39 -1.12 2.18
CA ILE A 42 19.33 -0.09 2.63
C ILE A 42 20.55 -0.70 3.34
N PRO A 43 20.39 -1.49 4.43
CA PRO A 43 21.54 -2.11 5.09
C PRO A 43 22.27 -3.11 4.18
N GLU A 44 21.56 -3.81 3.30
CA GLU A 44 22.17 -4.71 2.33
C GLU A 44 23.08 -3.96 1.35
N LEU A 45 22.61 -2.85 0.78
CA LEU A 45 23.40 -2.01 -0.11
C LEU A 45 24.64 -1.42 0.59
N LEU A 46 24.51 -1.00 1.84
CA LEU A 46 25.60 -0.40 2.62
C LEU A 46 26.66 -1.42 3.02
N THR A 47 26.27 -2.69 3.23
CA THR A 47 27.17 -3.75 3.73
C THR A 47 27.62 -4.74 2.67
N ARG A 48 27.16 -4.60 1.41
CA ARG A 48 27.44 -5.54 0.30
C ARG A 48 28.92 -5.85 0.05
N ASN A 49 29.82 -4.91 0.37
CA ASN A 49 31.26 -5.05 0.18
C ASN A 49 32.02 -5.31 1.50
N SER A 50 31.31 -5.59 2.59
CA SER A 50 31.92 -5.91 3.89
C SER A 50 32.26 -7.40 4.01
N ALA A 51 33.05 -7.76 5.02
CA ALA A 51 33.32 -9.17 5.34
C ALA A 51 32.07 -9.95 5.79
N HIS A 52 31.04 -9.24 6.27
CA HIS A 52 29.79 -9.81 6.79
C HIS A 52 28.57 -9.03 6.26
N PRO A 53 28.17 -9.25 5.00
CA PRO A 53 27.03 -8.53 4.40
C PRO A 53 25.72 -8.88 5.09
N VAL A 54 24.87 -7.87 5.29
CA VAL A 54 23.53 -8.01 5.87
C VAL A 54 22.52 -8.23 4.74
N LEU A 55 21.95 -9.44 4.64
CA LEU A 55 21.10 -9.84 3.50
C LEU A 55 19.61 -9.70 3.78
N TRP A 56 19.19 -8.61 4.45
CA TRP A 56 17.81 -8.47 4.90
C TRP A 56 16.79 -8.42 3.78
N PHE A 57 17.11 -7.74 2.68
CA PHE A 57 16.21 -7.68 1.53
C PHE A 57 16.12 -9.03 0.85
N SER A 58 17.29 -9.58 0.50
CA SER A 58 17.36 -10.87 -0.19
C SER A 58 16.71 -12.02 0.58
N GLN A 59 16.72 -11.97 1.93
CA GLN A 59 16.14 -13.04 2.77
C GLN A 59 14.70 -12.77 3.23
N TYR A 60 14.30 -11.52 3.46
CA TYR A 60 13.05 -11.22 4.17
C TYR A 60 12.08 -10.29 3.43
N HIS A 61 12.37 -9.85 2.20
CA HIS A 61 11.51 -8.90 1.46
C HIS A 61 10.09 -9.41 1.11
N HIS A 62 9.74 -10.66 1.38
CA HIS A 62 8.34 -11.13 1.33
C HIS A 62 7.83 -11.68 2.66
N ALA A 63 8.56 -11.46 3.75
CA ALA A 63 8.16 -11.92 5.07
C ALA A 63 6.89 -11.21 5.57
N LEU A 64 6.65 -9.98 5.13
CA LEU A 64 5.46 -9.21 5.48
C LEU A 64 4.34 -9.32 4.43
N HIS A 65 4.49 -10.15 3.40
CA HIS A 65 3.49 -10.31 2.34
C HIS A 65 2.62 -11.57 2.54
N THR A 66 2.48 -12.03 3.79
CA THR A 66 1.84 -13.32 4.13
C THR A 66 0.41 -13.15 4.65
N LEU A 67 -0.40 -14.22 4.55
CA LEU A 67 -1.71 -14.26 5.19
C LEU A 67 -1.62 -14.07 6.70
N LEU A 68 -0.60 -14.65 7.35
CA LEU A 68 -0.39 -14.48 8.78
C LEU A 68 -0.23 -12.99 9.13
N PHE A 69 0.61 -12.26 8.39
CA PHE A 69 0.78 -10.83 8.62
C PHE A 69 -0.51 -10.05 8.33
N ALA A 70 -1.24 -10.40 7.26
CA ALA A 70 -2.56 -9.83 6.98
C ALA A 70 -3.53 -9.99 8.17
N LEU A 71 -3.57 -11.17 8.77
CA LEU A 71 -4.42 -11.48 9.93
C LEU A 71 -3.97 -10.73 11.19
N ILE A 72 -2.66 -10.58 11.42
CA ILE A 72 -2.12 -9.77 12.53
C ILE A 72 -2.56 -8.31 12.38
N VAL A 73 -2.34 -7.71 11.21
CA VAL A 73 -2.72 -6.32 10.93
C VAL A 73 -4.23 -6.12 11.05
N THR A 74 -5.03 -7.06 10.53
CA THR A 74 -6.50 -7.05 10.62
C THR A 74 -6.97 -7.15 12.06
N THR A 75 -6.38 -8.05 12.85
CA THR A 75 -6.73 -8.25 14.26
C THR A 75 -6.38 -7.02 15.09
N ALA A 76 -5.19 -6.45 14.88
CA ALA A 76 -4.80 -5.19 15.52
C ALA A 76 -5.79 -4.07 15.18
N ALA A 77 -6.16 -3.92 13.91
CA ALA A 77 -7.14 -2.92 13.49
C ALA A 77 -8.53 -3.15 14.10
N PHE A 78 -8.97 -4.41 14.26
CA PHE A 78 -10.24 -4.75 14.89
C PHE A 78 -10.31 -4.26 16.34
N PHE A 79 -9.24 -4.45 17.12
CA PHE A 79 -9.19 -4.00 18.52
C PHE A 79 -9.01 -2.49 18.63
N LEU A 80 -8.30 -1.89 17.68
CA LEU A 80 -8.08 -0.46 17.66
C LEU A 80 -9.38 0.25 17.26
N ALA A 81 -10.08 -0.15 16.20
CA ALA A 81 -11.20 0.59 15.62
C ALA A 81 -12.44 0.76 16.52
N ARG A 82 -13.21 1.83 16.28
CA ARG A 82 -14.53 2.01 16.89
C ARG A 82 -15.56 1.20 16.12
N GLN A 83 -15.52 1.28 14.79
CA GLN A 83 -16.33 0.49 13.85
C GLN A 83 -15.65 -0.85 13.51
N ARG A 84 -15.40 -1.66 14.54
CA ARG A 84 -14.52 -2.85 14.53
C ARG A 84 -14.63 -3.70 13.26
N TRP A 85 -15.81 -4.23 12.96
CA TRP A 85 -16.02 -5.14 11.83
C TRP A 85 -15.81 -4.48 10.48
N LYS A 86 -16.31 -3.25 10.30
CA LYS A 86 -16.16 -2.50 9.06
C LYS A 86 -14.70 -2.16 8.79
N THR A 87 -13.99 -1.69 9.81
CA THR A 87 -12.56 -1.36 9.69
C THR A 87 -11.72 -2.60 9.48
N ALA A 88 -11.99 -3.70 10.20
CA ALA A 88 -11.26 -4.96 10.02
C ALA A 88 -11.43 -5.52 8.60
N LEU A 89 -12.66 -5.52 8.06
CA LEU A 89 -12.90 -5.94 6.68
C LEU A 89 -12.12 -5.07 5.68
N LEU A 90 -12.18 -3.74 5.83
CA LEU A 90 -11.47 -2.85 4.90
C LEU A 90 -9.96 -2.94 5.04
N VAL A 91 -9.42 -3.17 6.24
CA VAL A 91 -7.99 -3.44 6.45
C VAL A 91 -7.57 -4.74 5.76
N PHE A 92 -8.35 -5.81 5.95
CA PHE A 92 -8.09 -7.09 5.29
C PHE A 92 -8.12 -6.95 3.76
N LEU A 93 -9.13 -6.26 3.23
CA LEU A 93 -9.24 -5.98 1.79
C LEU A 93 -8.11 -5.09 1.29
N SER A 94 -7.69 -4.07 2.06
CA SER A 94 -6.60 -3.17 1.67
C SER A 94 -5.27 -3.88 1.60
N PHE A 95 -5.01 -4.79 2.55
CA PHE A 95 -3.83 -5.65 2.53
C PHE A 95 -3.84 -6.58 1.31
N HIS A 96 -4.98 -7.20 1.00
CA HIS A 96 -5.07 -8.08 -0.16
C HIS A 96 -5.03 -7.31 -1.49
N LEU A 97 -5.51 -6.06 -1.51
CA LEU A 97 -5.34 -5.16 -2.65
C LEU A 97 -3.86 -4.87 -2.90
N HIS A 98 -3.08 -4.64 -1.84
CA HIS A 98 -1.62 -4.55 -1.94
C HIS A 98 -1.02 -5.81 -2.56
N LEU A 99 -1.30 -7.01 -2.00
CA LEU A 99 -0.78 -8.28 -2.54
C LEU A 99 -1.17 -8.47 -4.00
N PHE A 100 -2.41 -8.16 -4.36
CA PHE A 100 -2.90 -8.25 -5.73
C PHE A 100 -2.09 -7.37 -6.68
N CYS A 101 -1.83 -6.12 -6.28
CA CYS A 101 -1.01 -5.21 -7.07
C CYS A 101 0.44 -5.70 -7.26
N ASP A 102 1.00 -6.45 -6.31
CA ASP A 102 2.34 -7.02 -6.45
C ASP A 102 2.36 -8.26 -7.33
N VAL A 103 1.35 -9.13 -7.19
CA VAL A 103 1.18 -10.31 -8.07
C VAL A 103 1.07 -9.89 -9.55
N ILE A 104 0.48 -8.74 -9.85
CA ILE A 104 0.34 -8.28 -11.24
C ILE A 104 1.50 -7.42 -11.73
N GLY A 105 2.15 -6.64 -10.86
CA GLY A 105 3.00 -5.53 -11.29
C GLY A 105 4.30 -5.33 -10.53
N ALA A 106 4.87 -6.38 -9.93
CA ALA A 106 6.13 -6.30 -9.18
C ALA A 106 7.27 -7.16 -9.73
N ARG A 107 7.22 -7.60 -11.00
CA ARG A 107 8.29 -8.45 -11.56
C ARG A 107 9.64 -7.74 -11.50
N GLY A 108 10.66 -8.46 -11.05
CA GLY A 108 12.02 -7.97 -10.89
C GLY A 108 12.67 -7.56 -12.22
N PRO A 109 13.73 -6.72 -12.19
CA PRO A 109 14.46 -6.28 -13.38
C PRO A 109 15.18 -7.43 -14.11
N ASP A 110 15.46 -8.51 -13.39
CA ASP A 110 16.00 -9.78 -13.87
C ASP A 110 14.95 -10.71 -14.51
N GLY A 111 13.67 -10.31 -14.50
CA GLY A 111 12.55 -11.09 -15.01
C GLY A 111 12.01 -12.11 -14.00
N TYR A 112 12.57 -12.19 -12.79
CA TYR A 112 12.06 -13.06 -11.74
C TYR A 112 10.69 -12.55 -11.24
N GLN A 113 9.75 -13.46 -11.01
CA GLN A 113 8.36 -13.09 -10.67
C GLN A 113 8.15 -12.70 -9.20
N TRP A 114 9.13 -12.94 -8.33
CA TRP A 114 9.07 -12.56 -6.91
C TRP A 114 7.78 -13.13 -6.26
N PRO A 115 7.69 -14.47 -6.16
CA PRO A 115 6.50 -15.13 -5.65
C PRO A 115 6.19 -14.71 -4.22
N ILE A 116 4.91 -14.52 -3.91
CA ILE A 116 4.46 -14.21 -2.56
C ILE A 116 4.19 -15.53 -1.81
N PRO A 117 4.93 -15.86 -0.74
CA PRO A 117 4.76 -17.10 0.01
C PRO A 117 3.59 -16.98 0.99
N TYR A 118 2.37 -17.05 0.47
CA TYR A 118 1.14 -16.64 1.18
C TYR A 118 0.91 -17.33 2.53
N LEU A 119 1.34 -18.60 2.67
CA LEU A 119 1.17 -19.40 3.88
C LEU A 119 2.42 -19.45 4.79
N PHE A 120 3.48 -18.71 4.46
CA PHE A 120 4.67 -18.65 5.31
C PHE A 120 4.33 -18.01 6.68
N PRO A 121 4.91 -18.49 7.81
CA PRO A 121 5.95 -19.51 7.95
C PRO A 121 5.46 -20.96 8.07
N PHE A 122 4.14 -21.21 7.98
CA PHE A 122 3.58 -22.55 8.19
C PHE A 122 3.76 -23.48 6.99
N SER A 123 3.70 -22.93 5.78
CA SER A 123 3.92 -23.68 4.54
C SER A 123 4.50 -22.79 3.44
N ASN A 124 5.40 -23.37 2.63
CA ASN A 124 5.93 -22.77 1.41
C ASN A 124 5.23 -23.28 0.14
N SER A 125 4.15 -24.05 0.26
CA SER A 125 3.48 -24.68 -0.89
C SER A 125 2.67 -23.72 -1.75
N LEU A 126 2.11 -22.66 -1.17
CA LEU A 126 1.28 -21.69 -1.88
C LEU A 126 2.08 -20.41 -2.16
N GLN A 127 2.62 -20.35 -3.37
CA GLN A 127 3.36 -19.22 -3.91
C GLN A 127 2.44 -18.47 -4.88
N LEU A 128 2.00 -17.27 -4.53
CA LEU A 128 1.16 -16.48 -5.42
C LEU A 128 2.03 -15.91 -6.53
N THR A 129 1.73 -16.31 -7.75
CA THR A 129 2.35 -15.85 -8.98
C THR A 129 1.29 -15.68 -10.04
N TRP A 130 1.62 -14.92 -11.09
CA TRP A 130 0.78 -14.81 -12.26
C TRP A 130 1.65 -14.70 -13.51
N HIS A 131 1.34 -15.53 -14.52
CA HIS A 131 2.12 -15.56 -15.76
C HIS A 131 2.14 -14.22 -16.50
N GLY A 132 1.11 -13.39 -16.33
CA GLY A 132 1.01 -12.06 -16.95
C GLY A 132 1.73 -10.94 -16.19
N GLN A 133 2.44 -11.24 -15.09
CA GLN A 133 3.05 -10.22 -14.25
C GLN A 133 4.04 -9.35 -15.03
N TRP A 134 3.82 -8.04 -15.00
CA TRP A 134 4.68 -7.07 -15.68
C TRP A 134 5.75 -6.52 -14.74
N ALA A 135 6.78 -5.92 -15.35
CA ALA A 135 7.91 -5.31 -14.63
C ALA A 135 7.46 -4.17 -13.73
N LEU A 136 8.12 -3.99 -12.59
CA LEU A 136 7.81 -2.94 -11.62
C LEU A 136 7.71 -1.52 -12.25
N ASN A 137 8.53 -1.23 -13.25
CA ASN A 137 8.58 0.06 -13.96
C ASN A 137 7.79 0.08 -15.28
N ALA A 138 6.94 -0.91 -15.56
CA ALA A 138 6.17 -0.96 -16.79
C ALA A 138 5.06 0.10 -16.83
N TRP A 139 4.65 0.49 -18.05
CA TRP A 139 3.60 1.49 -18.27
C TRP A 139 2.27 1.22 -17.55
N PRO A 140 1.80 -0.02 -17.31
CA PRO A 140 0.55 -0.24 -16.58
C PRO A 140 0.60 0.30 -15.15
N ASN A 141 1.74 0.18 -14.45
CA ASN A 141 1.92 0.74 -13.10
C ASN A 141 1.89 2.27 -13.11
N ILE A 142 2.46 2.88 -14.15
CA ILE A 142 2.43 4.33 -14.33
C ILE A 142 0.99 4.79 -14.55
N LEU A 143 0.25 4.13 -15.45
CA LEU A 143 -1.15 4.43 -15.72
C LEU A 143 -2.02 4.25 -14.46
N MET A 144 -1.85 3.15 -13.73
CA MET A 144 -2.56 2.92 -12.46
C MET A 144 -2.29 4.06 -11.47
N THR A 145 -1.04 4.49 -11.32
CA THR A 145 -0.69 5.59 -10.43
C THR A 145 -1.35 6.90 -10.86
N VAL A 146 -1.34 7.23 -12.16
CA VAL A 146 -2.00 8.43 -12.70
C VAL A 146 -3.52 8.39 -12.43
N VAL A 147 -4.16 7.25 -12.66
CA VAL A 147 -5.60 7.07 -12.39
C VAL A 147 -5.90 7.24 -10.90
N LEU A 148 -5.10 6.65 -10.02
CA LEU A 148 -5.26 6.77 -8.56
C LEU A 148 -5.06 8.22 -8.09
N ILE A 149 -4.10 8.95 -8.66
CA ILE A 149 -3.91 10.39 -8.40
C ILE A 149 -5.16 11.16 -8.83
N PHE A 150 -5.68 10.91 -10.03
CA PHE A 150 -6.89 11.58 -10.52
C PHE A 150 -8.07 11.38 -9.58
N PHE A 151 -8.37 10.12 -9.19
CA PHE A 151 -9.44 9.84 -8.25
C PHE A 151 -9.19 10.42 -6.85
N THR A 152 -7.93 10.48 -6.43
CA THR A 152 -7.55 11.12 -5.17
C THR A 152 -7.87 12.61 -5.18
N LEU A 153 -7.52 13.31 -6.26
CA LEU A 153 -7.83 14.73 -6.44
C LEU A 153 -9.35 14.97 -6.53
N TRP A 154 -10.05 14.15 -7.31
CA TRP A 154 -11.51 14.23 -7.44
C TRP A 154 -12.22 14.03 -6.09
N LEU A 155 -11.82 12.99 -5.34
CA LEU A 155 -12.42 12.70 -4.05
C LEU A 155 -12.08 13.77 -3.01
N ALA A 156 -10.86 14.31 -3.06
CA ALA A 156 -10.46 15.43 -2.23
C ALA A 156 -11.31 16.67 -2.50
N TRP A 157 -11.50 17.02 -3.77
CA TRP A 157 -12.40 18.10 -4.17
C TRP A 157 -13.82 17.90 -3.63
N LYS A 158 -14.39 16.69 -3.80
CA LYS A 158 -15.76 16.36 -3.39
C LYS A 158 -15.96 16.32 -1.86
N THR A 159 -15.03 15.73 -1.13
CA THR A 159 -15.22 15.38 0.30
C THR A 159 -14.49 16.26 1.30
N GLY A 160 -13.59 17.13 0.83
CA GLY A 160 -12.76 17.98 1.69
C GLY A 160 -11.67 17.22 2.47
N ARG A 161 -11.36 15.99 2.05
CA ARG A 161 -10.37 15.10 2.68
C ARG A 161 -9.29 14.75 1.66
N SER A 162 -8.03 14.84 2.04
CA SER A 162 -6.90 14.43 1.21
C SER A 162 -5.97 13.53 2.02
N PRO A 163 -5.02 12.82 1.40
CA PRO A 163 -4.04 12.03 2.14
C PRO A 163 -3.21 12.84 3.16
N LEU A 164 -3.09 14.17 2.96
CA LEU A 164 -2.44 15.06 3.91
C LEU A 164 -3.15 15.14 5.26
N GLU A 165 -4.40 14.67 5.36
CA GLU A 165 -5.12 14.59 6.62
C GLU A 165 -4.37 13.75 7.67
N PHE A 166 -3.51 12.80 7.28
CA PHE A 166 -2.74 12.02 8.26
C PHE A 166 -1.52 12.76 8.79
N VAL A 167 -1.02 13.75 8.05
CA VAL A 167 0.20 14.51 8.41
C VAL A 167 -0.17 15.80 9.12
N SER A 168 -1.12 16.57 8.60
CA SER A 168 -1.49 17.87 9.14
C SER A 168 -2.85 18.34 8.66
N GLU A 169 -3.72 18.72 9.60
CA GLU A 169 -5.03 19.32 9.28
C GLU A 169 -4.90 20.64 8.53
N LYS A 170 -3.88 21.44 8.87
CA LYS A 170 -3.57 22.69 8.18
C LYS A 170 -3.17 22.43 6.73
N ALA A 171 -2.29 21.45 6.50
CA ALA A 171 -1.87 21.07 5.14
C ALA A 171 -3.04 20.55 4.32
N ASN A 172 -3.90 19.70 4.92
CA ASN A 172 -5.14 19.25 4.30
C ASN A 172 -6.03 20.45 3.90
N ALA A 173 -6.29 21.38 4.83
CA ALA A 173 -7.14 22.54 4.54
C ALA A 173 -6.59 23.41 3.39
N VAL A 174 -5.28 23.66 3.39
CA VAL A 174 -4.62 24.41 2.31
C VAL A 174 -4.75 23.69 0.97
N PHE A 175 -4.46 22.38 0.95
CA PHE A 175 -4.54 21.57 -0.26
C PHE A 175 -5.94 21.54 -0.85
N ILE A 176 -6.96 21.27 -0.02
CA ILE A 176 -8.36 21.25 -0.44
C ILE A 176 -8.79 22.60 -1.02
N ARG A 177 -8.42 23.70 -0.36
CA ARG A 177 -8.71 25.05 -0.88
C ARG A 177 -8.06 25.28 -2.24
N THR A 178 -6.79 24.89 -2.41
CA THR A 178 -6.09 25.03 -3.68
C THR A 178 -6.74 24.21 -4.80
N VAL A 179 -7.08 22.94 -4.53
CA VAL A 179 -7.75 22.07 -5.49
C VAL A 179 -9.11 22.64 -5.89
N ARG A 180 -9.94 23.04 -4.91
CA ARG A 180 -11.26 23.64 -5.19
C ARG A 180 -11.15 24.95 -5.96
N ALA A 181 -10.28 25.87 -5.55
CA ALA A 181 -10.09 27.13 -6.26
C ALA A 181 -9.68 26.91 -7.73
N ARG A 182 -8.83 25.90 -8.00
CA ARG A 182 -8.38 25.59 -9.36
C ARG A 182 -9.50 25.08 -10.26
N PHE A 183 -10.41 24.27 -9.74
CA PHE A 183 -11.46 23.59 -10.52
C PHE A 183 -12.85 24.25 -10.43
N SER A 184 -13.07 25.15 -9.47
CA SER A 184 -14.30 25.95 -9.34
C SER A 184 -14.24 27.28 -10.11
N ALA A 185 -13.07 27.71 -10.58
CA ALA A 185 -12.93 28.87 -11.46
C ALA A 185 -13.32 28.57 -12.93
N SER A 186 -13.94 27.42 -13.19
CA SER A 186 -14.25 26.89 -14.54
C SER A 186 -15.75 26.65 -14.78
N SER A 187 -16.62 27.12 -13.87
CA SER A 187 -18.07 26.92 -13.90
C SER A 187 -18.81 28.24 -13.78
#